data_AF-A0A9F3QV37-F1
#
_entry.id   AF-A0A9F3QV37-F1
#
_cell.length_a   1.000
_cell.length_b   1.000
_cell.length_c   1.000
_cell.angle_alpha   90.00
_cell.angle_beta   90.00
_cell.angle_gamma   90.00
#
_symmetry.space_group_name_H-M   'P 1'
#
loop_
_entity.id
_entity.type
_entity.pdbx_description
1 polymer ?
#
loop_
_entity_poly.entity_id
_entity_poly.type
_entity_poly.pdbx_seq_one_letter_code
_entity_poly.pdbx_strand_id
1 'polypeptide(L)'
;MGFGSDLKYSHEALLKLQDWELRLLETVKKFMAMRIKSDKEYASTLQNLCNQVDKESTSQLDYVSNVSKSWLLIVQQTEQLSKIMKTHAEDLNAGPLHRLTVMIKDKQQIKKSYVGVHQQIEAEMFK
;
A
#
# COMPACT_ATOMS: atom_id res chain seq x y z
N MET A 1 27.14 14.32 14.81
CA MET A 1 26.35 13.22 15.41
C MET A 1 26.26 12.10 14.38
N GLY A 2 26.48 10.86 14.79
CA GLY A 2 26.45 9.68 13.94
C GLY A 2 26.71 8.41 14.75
N PHE A 3 26.13 7.29 14.34
CA PHE A 3 26.22 6.03 15.10
C PHE A 3 27.67 5.58 15.36
N GLY A 4 28.60 5.80 14.43
CA GLY A 4 30.01 5.43 14.62
C GLY A 4 30.75 6.24 15.68
N SER A 5 30.39 7.50 15.91
CA SER A 5 31.00 8.35 16.96
C SER A 5 30.27 8.22 18.29
N ASP A 6 28.94 8.14 18.24
CA ASP A 6 28.07 8.33 19.39
C ASP A 6 27.59 7.00 20.00
N LEU A 7 27.71 5.88 19.26
CA LEU A 7 27.19 4.56 19.65
C LEU A 7 28.23 3.43 19.47
N LYS A 8 29.46 3.65 19.92
CA LYS A 8 30.61 2.74 19.71
C LYS A 8 30.44 1.30 20.21
N TYR A 9 29.57 1.06 21.20
CA TYR A 9 29.33 -0.27 21.80
C TYR A 9 27.87 -0.71 21.69
N SER A 10 27.18 -0.30 20.62
CA SER A 10 25.74 -0.53 20.48
C SER A 10 25.38 -1.57 19.42
N HIS A 11 26.30 -2.46 19.03
CA HIS A 11 26.08 -3.43 17.96
C HIS A 11 24.74 -4.17 18.11
N GLU A 12 24.50 -4.75 19.29
CA GLU A 12 23.24 -5.46 19.58
C GLU A 12 22.00 -4.57 19.48
N ALA A 13 22.11 -3.32 19.94
CA ALA A 13 21.00 -2.36 19.86
C ALA A 13 20.70 -1.99 18.41
N LEU A 14 21.73 -1.83 17.57
CA LEU A 14 21.56 -1.57 16.13
C LEU A 14 20.96 -2.78 15.40
N LEU A 15 21.35 -4.00 15.76
CA LEU A 15 20.70 -5.20 15.21
C LEU A 15 19.22 -5.29 15.58
N LYS A 16 18.89 -5.05 16.85
CA LYS A 16 17.49 -5.00 17.31
C LYS A 16 16.70 -3.90 16.60
N LEU A 17 17.29 -2.72 16.41
CA LEU A 17 16.67 -1.64 15.66
C LEU A 17 16.34 -2.06 14.23
N GLN A 18 17.30 -2.67 13.52
CA GLN A 18 17.09 -3.15 12.16
C GLN A 18 15.98 -4.23 12.08
N ASP A 19 15.87 -5.10 13.09
CA ASP A 19 14.78 -6.06 13.19
C ASP A 19 13.41 -5.39 13.37
N TRP A 20 13.33 -4.37 14.21
CA TRP A 20 12.09 -3.60 14.39
C TRP A 20 11.68 -2.85 13.15
N GLU A 21 12.63 -2.21 12.46
CA GLU A 21 12.37 -1.54 11.19
C GLU A 21 11.88 -2.52 10.12
N LEU A 22 12.46 -3.74 10.03
CA LEU A 22 11.97 -4.79 9.12
C LEU A 22 10.54 -5.21 9.46
N ARG A 23 10.22 -5.42 10.74
CA ARG A 23 8.85 -5.75 11.19
C ARG A 23 7.86 -4.64 10.87
N LEU A 24 8.27 -3.37 11.01
CA LEU A 24 7.47 -2.22 10.65
C LEU A 24 7.17 -2.22 9.14
N LEU A 25 8.20 -2.39 8.30
CA LEU A 25 8.01 -2.42 6.84
C LEU A 25 7.09 -3.56 6.40
N GLU A 26 7.21 -4.75 6.99
CA GLU A 26 6.30 -5.87 6.73
C GLU A 26 4.86 -5.57 7.18
N THR A 27 4.69 -4.85 8.29
CA THR A 27 3.38 -4.42 8.75
C THR A 27 2.74 -3.42 7.78
N VAL A 28 3.51 -2.44 7.30
CA VAL A 28 3.06 -1.48 6.29
C VAL A 28 2.70 -2.18 4.98
N LYS A 29 3.48 -3.19 4.57
CA LYS A 29 3.22 -4.00 3.37
C LYS A 29 1.87 -4.72 3.48
N LYS A 30 1.60 -5.37 4.61
CA LYS A 30 0.30 -6.03 4.88
C LYS A 30 -0.85 -5.02 4.88
N PHE A 31 -0.64 -3.86 5.50
CA PHE A 31 -1.62 -2.76 5.49
C PHE A 31 -1.95 -2.31 4.06
N MET A 32 -0.95 -2.06 3.22
CA MET A 32 -1.14 -1.68 1.82
C MET A 32 -1.89 -2.77 1.03
N ALA A 33 -1.55 -4.04 1.24
CA ALA A 33 -2.25 -5.16 0.60
C ALA A 33 -3.74 -5.21 0.99
N MET A 34 -4.05 -5.00 2.27
CA MET A 34 -5.45 -4.88 2.72
C MET A 34 -6.15 -3.67 2.11
N ARG A 35 -5.45 -2.52 2.00
CA ARG A 35 -6.02 -1.32 1.39
C ARG A 35 -6.37 -1.53 -0.08
N ILE A 36 -5.48 -2.16 -0.86
CA ILE A 36 -5.73 -2.53 -2.26
C ILE A 36 -6.98 -3.41 -2.38
N LYS A 37 -7.10 -4.42 -1.51
CA LYS A 37 -8.26 -5.30 -1.49
C LYS A 37 -9.55 -4.52 -1.20
N SER A 38 -9.54 -3.70 -0.15
CA SER A 38 -10.67 -2.85 0.24
C SER A 38 -11.10 -1.90 -0.86
N ASP A 39 -10.15 -1.25 -1.54
CA ASP A 39 -10.46 -0.29 -2.61
C ASP A 39 -11.06 -0.99 -3.83
N LYS A 40 -10.59 -2.20 -4.18
CA LYS A 40 -11.19 -3.03 -5.25
C LYS A 40 -12.60 -3.50 -4.92
N GLU A 41 -12.83 -3.97 -3.70
CA GLU A 41 -14.16 -4.41 -3.23
C GLU A 41 -15.15 -3.25 -3.21
N TYR A 42 -14.71 -2.07 -2.77
CA TYR A 42 -15.53 -0.86 -2.79
C TYR A 42 -15.86 -0.41 -4.21
N ALA A 43 -14.87 -0.37 -5.11
CA ALA A 43 -15.11 -0.08 -6.54
C ALA A 43 -16.15 -1.05 -7.15
N SER A 44 -16.01 -2.35 -6.91
CA SER A 44 -16.98 -3.34 -7.39
C SER A 44 -18.38 -3.11 -6.84
N THR A 45 -18.49 -2.72 -5.57
CA THR A 45 -19.78 -2.44 -4.93
C THR A 45 -20.47 -1.24 -5.57
N LEU A 46 -19.72 -0.16 -5.81
CA LEU A 46 -20.22 1.03 -6.52
C LEU A 46 -20.65 0.70 -7.95
N GLN A 47 -19.85 -0.07 -8.69
CA GLN A 47 -20.20 -0.48 -10.05
C GLN A 47 -21.50 -1.31 -10.07
N ASN A 48 -21.64 -2.25 -9.13
CA ASN A 48 -22.84 -3.07 -9.03
C ASN A 48 -24.09 -2.24 -8.73
N LEU A 49 -23.97 -1.19 -7.90
CA LEU A 49 -25.04 -0.25 -7.62
C LEU A 49 -25.49 0.47 -8.89
N CYS A 50 -24.56 1.04 -9.67
CA CYS A 50 -24.87 1.71 -10.93
C CYS A 50 -25.56 0.75 -11.93
N ASN A 51 -25.05 -0.47 -12.06
CA ASN A 51 -25.62 -1.48 -12.96
C ASN A 51 -27.05 -1.92 -12.60
N GLN A 52 -27.45 -1.79 -11.33
CA GLN A 52 -28.84 -2.08 -10.92
C GLN A 52 -29.79 -0.96 -11.34
N VAL A 53 -29.35 0.30 -11.20
CA VAL A 53 -30.14 1.47 -11.59
C VAL A 53 -30.42 1.48 -13.09
N ASP A 54 -29.45 1.11 -13.93
CA ASP A 54 -29.65 1.05 -15.39
C ASP A 54 -30.72 0.02 -15.80
N LYS A 55 -30.79 -1.11 -15.09
CA LYS A 55 -31.79 -2.17 -15.36
C LYS A 55 -33.21 -1.73 -15.02
N GLU A 56 -33.40 -0.96 -13.96
CA GLU A 56 -34.72 -0.46 -13.54
C GLU A 56 -35.16 0.76 -14.35
N SER A 57 -34.22 1.60 -14.80
CA SER A 57 -34.48 2.84 -15.54
C SER A 57 -35.00 2.63 -16.97
N THR A 58 -34.81 1.44 -17.54
CA THR A 58 -35.30 1.07 -18.89
C THR A 58 -36.84 1.09 -18.98
N SER A 59 -37.53 1.14 -17.85
CA SER A 59 -39.01 1.06 -17.73
C SER A 59 -39.73 2.42 -17.80
N GLN A 60 -39.02 3.56 -17.73
CA GLN A 60 -39.63 4.89 -17.55
C GLN A 60 -39.13 5.91 -18.60
N LEU A 61 -39.41 5.65 -19.88
CA LEU A 61 -38.80 6.42 -20.99
C LEU A 61 -39.48 7.76 -21.35
N ASP A 62 -40.63 8.13 -20.76
CA ASP A 62 -41.42 9.28 -21.26
C ASP A 62 -41.50 10.50 -20.34
N TYR A 63 -40.85 10.53 -19.16
CA TYR A 63 -40.87 11.69 -18.26
C TYR A 63 -39.48 12.24 -17.90
N VAL A 64 -39.07 13.30 -18.60
CA VAL A 64 -37.79 14.00 -18.35
C VAL A 64 -37.98 15.13 -17.34
N SER A 65 -37.98 14.79 -16.05
CA SER A 65 -37.98 15.80 -14.98
C SER A 65 -36.56 16.28 -14.67
N ASN A 66 -36.44 17.47 -14.05
CA ASN A 66 -35.16 17.91 -13.48
C ASN A 66 -34.63 16.93 -12.41
N VAL A 67 -35.53 16.25 -11.70
CA VAL A 67 -35.16 15.19 -10.74
C VAL A 67 -34.53 14.01 -11.47
N SER A 68 -35.10 13.58 -12.60
CA SER A 68 -34.58 12.47 -13.44
C SER A 68 -33.17 12.80 -13.98
N LYS A 69 -32.95 14.04 -14.42
CA LYS A 69 -31.63 14.51 -14.86
C LYS A 69 -30.59 14.51 -13.73
N SER A 70 -30.97 15.05 -12.57
CA SER A 70 -30.09 15.07 -11.38
C SER A 70 -29.76 13.66 -10.90
N TRP A 71 -30.73 12.74 -10.94
CA TRP A 71 -30.51 11.34 -10.59
C TRP A 71 -29.50 10.67 -11.54
N LEU A 72 -29.66 10.85 -12.86
CA LEU A 72 -28.70 10.33 -13.84
C LEU A 72 -27.28 10.84 -13.58
N LEU A 73 -27.15 12.13 -13.25
CA LEU A 73 -25.84 12.71 -12.91
C LEU A 73 -25.22 12.05 -11.67
N ILE A 74 -26.02 11.78 -10.63
CA ILE A 74 -25.55 11.08 -9.42
C ILE A 74 -25.05 9.66 -9.77
N VAL A 75 -25.77 8.94 -10.62
CA VAL A 75 -25.38 7.58 -11.06
C VAL A 75 -24.06 7.63 -11.83
N GLN A 76 -23.92 8.57 -12.78
CA GLN A 76 -22.70 8.76 -13.57
C GLN A 76 -21.49 9.15 -12.71
N GLN A 77 -21.66 10.05 -11.74
CA GLN A 77 -20.60 10.43 -10.81
C GLN A 77 -20.20 9.26 -9.89
N THR A 78 -21.16 8.44 -9.49
CA THR A 78 -20.92 7.22 -8.70
C THR A 78 -20.12 6.19 -9.51
N GLU A 79 -20.43 6.03 -10.80
CA GLU A 79 -19.67 5.16 -11.71
C GLU A 79 -18.25 5.69 -11.93
N GLN A 80 -18.08 7.01 -12.05
CA GLN A 80 -16.76 7.63 -12.13
C GLN A 80 -15.94 7.37 -10.85
N LEU A 81 -16.56 7.47 -9.66
CA LEU A 81 -15.90 7.15 -8.40
C LEU A 81 -15.46 5.68 -8.33
N SER A 82 -16.28 4.74 -8.81
CA SER A 82 -15.90 3.33 -8.95
C SER A 82 -14.61 3.17 -9.75
N LYS A 83 -14.51 3.83 -10.91
CA LYS A 83 -13.31 3.81 -11.76
C LYS A 83 -12.09 4.38 -11.04
N ILE A 84 -12.23 5.51 -10.35
CA ILE A 84 -11.16 6.13 -9.56
C ILE A 84 -10.65 5.17 -8.47
N MET A 85 -11.55 4.54 -7.72
CA MET A 85 -11.19 3.60 -6.65
C MET A 85 -10.45 2.38 -7.19
N LYS A 86 -10.85 1.87 -8.36
CA LYS A 86 -10.12 0.79 -9.03
C LYS A 86 -8.71 1.22 -9.43
N THR A 87 -8.55 2.39 -10.04
CA THR A 87 -7.25 2.96 -10.42
C THR A 87 -6.35 3.14 -9.20
N HIS A 88 -6.86 3.69 -8.09
CA HIS A 88 -6.10 3.84 -6.85
C HIS A 88 -5.54 2.50 -6.34
N ALA A 89 -6.34 1.44 -6.39
CA ALA A 89 -5.89 0.11 -6.00
C ALA A 89 -4.81 -0.45 -6.92
N GLU A 90 -4.89 -0.18 -8.23
CA GLU A 90 -3.90 -0.59 -9.23
C GLU A 90 -2.59 0.19 -9.08
N ASP A 91 -2.66 1.51 -8.92
CA ASP A 91 -1.50 2.39 -8.72
C ASP A 91 -0.77 2.08 -7.41
N LEU A 92 -1.52 1.86 -6.32
CA LEU A 92 -0.97 1.46 -5.03
C LEU A 92 -0.23 0.11 -5.12
N ASN A 93 -0.79 -0.83 -5.88
CA ASN A 93 -0.21 -2.15 -6.08
C ASN A 93 1.06 -2.11 -6.95
N ALA A 94 1.01 -1.41 -8.08
CA ALA A 94 2.11 -1.36 -9.06
C ALA A 94 3.26 -0.46 -8.61
N GLY A 95 2.99 0.62 -7.87
CA GLY A 95 4.00 1.58 -7.44
C GLY A 95 4.47 1.34 -6.00
N PRO A 96 3.80 1.94 -4.99
CA PRO A 96 4.28 1.92 -3.61
C PRO A 96 4.49 0.53 -3.01
N LEU A 97 3.54 -0.41 -3.20
CA LEU A 97 3.66 -1.76 -2.63
C LEU A 97 4.84 -2.53 -3.24
N HIS A 98 5.05 -2.39 -4.55
CA HIS A 98 6.20 -2.98 -5.23
C HIS A 98 7.52 -2.42 -4.68
N ARG A 99 7.65 -1.08 -4.61
CA ARG A 99 8.84 -0.41 -4.07
C ARG A 99 9.12 -0.81 -2.63
N LEU A 100 8.09 -0.90 -1.79
CA LEU A 100 8.21 -1.35 -0.41
C LEU A 100 8.72 -2.80 -0.33
N THR A 101 8.23 -3.67 -1.21
CA THR A 101 8.69 -5.07 -1.28
C THR A 101 10.18 -5.17 -1.65
N VAL A 102 10.65 -4.33 -2.58
CA VAL A 102 12.08 -4.24 -2.93
C VAL A 102 12.89 -3.71 -1.75
N MET A 103 12.46 -2.61 -1.13
CA MET A 103 13.13 -1.99 0.02
C MET A 103 13.30 -2.96 1.20
N ILE A 104 12.30 -3.81 1.47
CA ILE A 104 12.40 -4.85 2.51
C ILE A 104 13.53 -5.84 2.19
N LYS A 105 13.62 -6.31 0.93
CA LYS A 105 14.68 -7.24 0.50
C LYS A 105 16.05 -6.58 0.62
N ASP A 106 16.18 -5.36 0.15
CA ASP A 106 17.44 -4.59 0.22
C ASP A 106 17.87 -4.40 1.67
N LYS A 107 16.93 -4.06 2.56
CA LYS A 107 17.20 -3.91 3.99
C LYS A 107 17.64 -5.22 4.64
N GLN A 108 17.03 -6.35 4.28
CA GLN A 108 17.47 -7.67 4.76
C GLN A 108 18.90 -7.99 4.30
N GLN A 109 19.25 -7.62 3.07
CA GLN A 109 20.61 -7.79 2.55
C GLN A 109 21.62 -6.88 3.26
N ILE A 110 21.27 -5.61 3.48
CA ILE A 110 22.10 -4.66 4.23
C ILE A 110 22.34 -5.15 5.66
N LYS A 111 21.31 -5.65 6.35
CA LYS A 111 21.45 -6.23 7.69
C LYS A 111 22.46 -7.39 7.70
N LYS A 112 22.37 -8.31 6.74
CA LYS A 112 23.32 -9.44 6.62
C LYS A 112 24.75 -8.94 6.38
N SER A 113 24.91 -7.97 5.50
CA SER A 113 26.21 -7.36 5.21
C SER A 113 26.82 -6.70 6.45
N TYR A 114 26.02 -5.92 7.19
CA TYR A 114 26.43 -5.29 8.45
C TYR A 114 26.93 -6.31 9.48
N VAL A 115 26.19 -7.39 9.69
CA VAL A 115 26.60 -8.48 10.60
C VAL A 115 27.92 -9.09 10.16
N GLY A 116 28.06 -9.41 8.86
CA GLY A 116 29.29 -10.01 8.32
C GLY A 116 30.52 -9.12 8.51
N VAL A 117 30.40 -7.83 8.19
CA VAL A 117 31.49 -6.85 8.39
C VAL A 117 31.85 -6.71 9.86
N HIS A 118 30.86 -6.67 10.75
CA HIS A 118 31.12 -6.57 12.19
C HIS A 118 31.89 -7.78 12.71
N GLN A 119 31.47 -9.00 12.36
CA GLN A 119 32.15 -10.24 12.72
C GLN A 119 33.58 -10.31 12.18
N GLN A 120 33.81 -9.83 10.96
CA GLN A 120 35.15 -9.77 10.38
C GLN A 120 36.07 -8.85 11.21
N ILE A 121 35.60 -7.66 11.56
CA ILE A 121 36.37 -6.70 12.36
C ILE A 121 36.68 -7.27 13.74
N GLU A 122 35.70 -7.89 14.40
CA GLU A 122 35.92 -8.55 15.70
C GLU A 122 36.99 -9.65 15.58
N ALA A 123 36.90 -10.51 14.56
CA ALA A 123 37.88 -11.57 14.33
C ALA A 123 39.29 -11.05 14.06
N GLU A 124 39.44 -9.90 13.40
CA GLU A 124 40.72 -9.23 13.15
C GLU A 124 41.29 -8.58 14.42
N MET A 125 40.45 -8.11 15.36
CA MET A 125 40.90 -7.51 16.62
C MET A 125 41.38 -8.54 17.66
N PHE A 126 40.91 -9.79 17.56
CA PHE A 126 41.31 -10.89 18.46
C PHE A 126 42.38 -11.82 17.86
N LYS A 127 42.98 -11.45 16.73
CA LYS A 127 44.21 -12.06 16.17
C LYS A 127 45.46 -11.42 16.74
#